data_AF-A0A1V2GWR5-F1
#
_entry.id   AF-A0A1V2GWR5-F1
#
_cell.length_a   1.000
_cell.length_b   1.000
_cell.length_c   1.000
_cell.angle_alpha   90.00
_cell.angle_beta   90.00
_cell.angle_gamma   90.00
#
_symmetry.space_group_name_H-M   'P 1'
#
loop_
_entity.id
_entity.type
_entity.pdbx_description
1 polymer ?
#
loop_
_entity_poly.entity_id
_entity_poly.type
_entity_poly.pdbx_seq_one_letter_code
_entity_poly.pdbx_strand_id
1 'polypeptide(L)'
;MSRRHVADAVAGTSAQLSELIMRSQQVGEGFRIPLLRAAADGSLALVITARGGIIPSRILNNTRPTAIVLADDTPAAIGPQAWPQAQRLLRWAKHVVLHATGGKPEHYALIAAAALAQGRALVIEMEARRHPAWLAEVGRHLPRLRVLSIMPPNGGSHPVAGLPAGEVLQ
;
A
#
# COMPACT_ATOMS: atom_id res chain seq x y z
N MET A 1 24.07 12.82 -15.75
CA MET A 1 22.75 13.47 -15.54
C MET A 1 21.70 12.39 -15.35
N SER A 2 21.33 12.10 -14.09
CA SER A 2 20.46 10.97 -13.75
C SER A 2 18.98 11.36 -13.88
N ARG A 3 18.23 10.60 -14.69
CA ARG A 3 16.77 10.74 -14.80
C ARG A 3 16.17 10.40 -13.44
N ARG A 4 15.61 11.39 -12.76
CA ARG A 4 14.79 11.17 -11.57
C ARG A 4 13.61 10.31 -12.01
N HIS A 5 13.51 9.08 -11.51
CA HIS A 5 12.30 8.28 -11.61
C HIS A 5 11.20 9.04 -10.86
N VAL A 6 10.37 9.74 -11.62
CA VAL A 6 9.09 10.24 -11.12
C VAL A 6 8.29 8.99 -10.74
N ALA A 7 7.75 8.96 -9.53
CA ALA A 7 6.84 7.90 -9.14
C ALA A 7 5.78 7.73 -10.23
N ASP A 8 5.56 6.50 -10.69
CA ASP A 8 4.37 6.15 -11.47
C ASP A 8 3.16 6.34 -10.55
N ALA A 9 2.76 7.61 -10.39
CA ALA A 9 1.51 7.94 -9.76
C ALA A 9 0.44 7.24 -10.59
N VAL A 10 -0.33 6.35 -9.97
CA VAL A 10 -1.53 5.76 -10.57
C VAL A 10 -2.65 6.82 -10.63
N ALA A 11 -2.32 7.99 -11.18
CA ALA A 11 -3.25 8.96 -11.74
C ALA A 11 -3.30 8.69 -13.25
N GLY A 12 -3.70 7.47 -13.62
CA GLY A 12 -3.88 7.07 -15.01
C GLY A 12 -5.29 7.36 -15.50
N THR A 13 -5.47 7.50 -16.81
CA THR A 13 -6.79 7.44 -17.43
C THR A 13 -7.44 6.07 -17.20
N SER A 14 -8.75 5.96 -17.37
CA SER A 14 -9.47 4.67 -17.27
C SER A 14 -8.85 3.59 -18.17
N ALA A 15 -8.32 3.97 -19.34
CA ALA A 15 -7.59 3.07 -20.24
C ALA A 15 -6.25 2.58 -19.64
N GLN A 16 -5.46 3.47 -19.04
CA GLN A 16 -4.19 3.11 -18.38
C GLN A 16 -4.43 2.22 -17.16
N LEU A 17 -5.50 2.44 -16.40
CA LEU A 17 -5.89 1.60 -15.28
C LEU A 17 -6.35 0.21 -15.74
N SER A 18 -7.10 0.15 -16.85
CA SER A 18 -7.51 -1.13 -17.45
C SER A 18 -6.32 -1.94 -17.94
N GLU A 19 -5.34 -1.28 -18.58
CA GLU A 19 -4.09 -1.93 -18.99
C GLU A 19 -3.28 -2.42 -17.77
N LEU A 20 -3.19 -1.61 -16.72
CA LEU A 20 -2.52 -2.00 -15.48
C LEU A 20 -3.19 -3.23 -14.83
N ILE A 21 -4.53 -3.27 -14.79
CA ILE A 21 -5.28 -4.44 -14.30
C ILE A 21 -4.91 -5.70 -15.09
N MET A 22 -4.93 -5.63 -16.43
CA MET A 22 -4.59 -6.78 -17.27
C MET A 22 -3.14 -7.24 -17.04
N ARG A 23 -2.19 -6.31 -16.99
CA ARG A 23 -0.77 -6.64 -16.75
C ARG A 23 -0.56 -7.26 -15.37
N SER A 24 -1.16 -6.69 -14.32
CA SER A 24 -1.07 -7.23 -12.96
C SER A 24 -1.63 -8.65 -12.87
N GLN A 25 -2.72 -8.96 -13.57
CA GLN A 25 -3.25 -10.32 -13.65
C GLN A 25 -2.26 -11.30 -14.30
N GLN A 26 -1.62 -10.89 -15.39
CA GLN A 26 -0.69 -11.73 -16.15
C GLN A 26 0.58 -12.09 -15.35
N VAL A 27 1.02 -11.21 -14.46
CA VAL A 27 2.23 -11.43 -13.64
C VAL A 27 1.94 -11.98 -12.23
N GLY A 28 0.69 -12.38 -11.96
CA GLY A 28 0.31 -12.95 -10.66
C GLY A 28 0.11 -11.92 -9.54
N GLU A 29 0.09 -10.63 -9.86
CA GLU A 29 -0.18 -9.52 -8.92
C GLU A 29 -1.66 -9.07 -8.91
N GLY A 30 -2.56 -9.96 -9.30
CA GLY A 30 -4.00 -9.68 -9.38
C GLY A 30 -4.67 -9.36 -8.04
N PHE A 31 -3.96 -9.52 -6.92
CA PHE A 31 -4.49 -9.21 -5.59
C PHE A 31 -4.83 -7.72 -5.40
N ARG A 32 -4.16 -6.79 -6.10
CA ARG A 32 -4.46 -5.34 -6.00
C ARG A 32 -5.66 -4.90 -6.85
N ILE A 33 -6.26 -5.79 -7.65
CA ILE A 33 -7.38 -5.46 -8.56
C ILE A 33 -8.53 -4.70 -7.89
N PRO A 34 -8.95 -5.01 -6.65
CA PRO A 34 -10.03 -4.25 -6.00
C PRO A 34 -9.71 -2.74 -5.87
N LEU A 35 -8.46 -2.38 -5.55
CA LEU A 35 -8.04 -0.97 -5.52
C LEU A 35 -8.00 -0.36 -6.92
N LEU A 36 -7.50 -1.12 -7.90
CA LEU A 36 -7.42 -0.65 -9.28
C LEU A 36 -8.81 -0.42 -9.90
N ARG A 37 -9.80 -1.26 -9.57
CA ARG A 37 -11.20 -1.08 -9.99
C ARG A 37 -11.83 0.16 -9.37
N ALA A 38 -11.66 0.35 -8.06
CA ALA A 38 -12.12 1.57 -7.37
C ALA A 38 -11.42 2.83 -7.90
N ALA A 39 -10.19 2.72 -8.40
CA ALA A 39 -9.54 3.81 -9.09
C ALA A 39 -10.14 4.06 -10.48
N ALA A 40 -10.43 3.00 -11.23
CA ALA A 40 -10.93 3.05 -12.60
C ALA A 40 -12.36 3.61 -12.69
N ASP A 41 -13.21 3.33 -11.69
CA ASP A 41 -14.56 3.89 -11.59
C ASP A 41 -14.60 5.32 -11.00
N GLY A 42 -13.44 5.84 -10.55
CA GLY A 42 -13.29 7.18 -10.03
C GLY A 42 -13.69 7.37 -8.56
N SER A 43 -14.14 6.30 -7.87
CA SER A 43 -14.51 6.34 -6.45
C SER A 43 -13.32 6.56 -5.52
N LEU A 44 -12.13 6.12 -5.94
CA LEU A 44 -10.89 6.20 -5.16
C LEU A 44 -9.77 6.85 -5.99
N ALA A 45 -9.03 7.77 -5.39
CA ALA A 45 -7.71 8.14 -5.91
C ALA A 45 -6.67 7.16 -5.38
N LEU A 46 -5.89 6.55 -6.27
CA LEU A 46 -4.89 5.56 -5.92
C LEU A 46 -3.50 6.04 -6.29
N VAL A 47 -2.53 5.86 -5.39
CA VAL A 47 -1.11 5.96 -5.73
C VAL A 47 -0.40 4.74 -5.21
N ILE A 48 0.36 4.07 -6.07
CA ILE A 48 1.27 3.00 -5.69
C ILE A 48 2.68 3.50 -5.96
N THR A 49 3.57 3.35 -5.00
CA THR A 49 4.94 3.81 -5.17
C THR A 49 5.93 2.85 -4.53
N ALA A 50 7.03 2.62 -5.23
CA ALA A 50 8.18 1.90 -4.69
C ALA A 50 9.13 2.86 -3.98
N ARG A 51 10.10 2.30 -3.24
CA ARG A 51 11.14 3.06 -2.55
C ARG A 51 11.80 4.09 -3.48
N GLY A 52 11.96 5.32 -2.98
CA GLY A 52 12.55 6.44 -3.72
C GLY A 52 11.53 7.26 -4.53
N GLY A 53 10.30 6.76 -4.68
CA GLY A 53 9.21 7.53 -5.24
C GLY A 53 8.78 8.69 -4.34
N ILE A 54 8.35 9.78 -4.97
CA ILE A 54 7.90 11.00 -4.30
C ILE A 54 6.39 11.13 -4.49
N ILE A 55 5.64 11.13 -3.40
CA ILE A 55 4.22 11.47 -3.41
C ILE A 55 4.08 13.00 -3.52
N PRO A 56 3.48 13.55 -4.59
CA PRO A 56 3.28 14.98 -4.74
C PRO A 56 2.26 15.53 -3.72
N SER A 57 2.47 16.74 -3.21
CA SER A 57 1.54 17.37 -2.25
C SER A 57 0.12 17.53 -2.80
N ARG A 58 -0.05 17.67 -4.12
CA ARG A 58 -1.38 17.70 -4.77
C ARG A 58 -2.21 16.45 -4.51
N ILE A 59 -1.58 15.28 -4.34
CA ILE A 59 -2.27 14.04 -3.99
C ILE A 59 -2.75 14.10 -2.54
N LEU A 60 -1.94 14.66 -1.65
CA LEU A 60 -2.25 14.77 -0.23
C LEU A 60 -3.40 15.75 0.06
N ASN A 61 -3.61 16.72 -0.84
CA ASN A 61 -4.67 17.71 -0.77
C ASN A 61 -5.93 17.33 -1.56
N ASN A 62 -6.00 16.09 -2.07
CA ASN A 62 -7.17 15.64 -2.80
C ASN A 62 -8.40 15.57 -1.88
N THR A 63 -9.55 16.03 -2.37
CA THR A 63 -10.83 16.00 -1.65
C THR A 63 -11.52 14.65 -1.75
N ARG A 64 -11.14 13.82 -2.73
CA ARG A 64 -11.67 12.46 -2.91
C ARG A 64 -11.04 11.47 -1.92
N PRO A 65 -11.75 10.38 -1.59
CA PRO A 65 -11.13 9.22 -0.95
C PRO A 65 -9.82 8.84 -1.65
N THR A 66 -8.76 8.63 -0.88
CA THR A 66 -7.42 8.38 -1.40
C THR A 66 -6.74 7.24 -0.66
N ALA A 67 -6.19 6.30 -1.41
CA ALA A 67 -5.32 5.24 -0.92
C ALA A 67 -3.90 5.43 -1.49
N ILE A 68 -2.90 5.37 -0.61
CA ILE A 68 -1.48 5.40 -0.99
C ILE A 68 -0.87 4.08 -0.56
N VAL A 69 -0.23 3.37 -1.48
CA VAL A 69 0.48 2.12 -1.24
C VAL A 69 1.98 2.37 -1.35
N LEU A 70 2.71 2.05 -0.27
CA LEU A 70 4.16 2.01 -0.25
C LEU A 70 4.59 0.55 -0.43
N ALA A 71 5.17 0.22 -1.58
CA ALA A 71 5.74 -1.09 -1.86
C ALA A 71 7.17 -1.16 -1.28
N ASP A 72 7.27 -1.53 0.00
CA ASP A 72 8.50 -1.75 0.77
C ASP A 72 8.77 -3.25 1.00
N ASP A 73 8.23 -4.11 0.14
CA ASP A 73 8.25 -5.58 0.20
C ASP A 73 9.42 -6.19 -0.59
N THR A 74 10.44 -5.39 -0.91
CA THR A 74 11.65 -5.86 -1.62
C THR A 74 12.70 -6.42 -0.64
N PRO A 75 13.55 -7.38 -1.04
CA PRO A 75 14.66 -7.89 -0.23
C PRO A 75 15.65 -6.81 0.28
N ALA A 76 15.74 -5.69 -0.44
CA ALA A 76 16.60 -4.55 -0.09
C ALA A 76 15.91 -3.50 0.79
N ALA A 77 14.67 -3.73 1.21
CA ALA A 77 13.93 -2.84 2.09
C ALA A 77 14.56 -2.79 3.48
N ILE A 78 14.69 -1.57 4.01
CA ILE A 78 15.23 -1.30 5.35
C ILE A 78 14.18 -0.67 6.28
N GLY A 79 12.91 -0.69 5.89
CA GLY A 79 11.79 -0.16 6.66
C GLY A 79 11.67 1.37 6.58
N PRO A 80 11.08 2.03 7.59
CA PRO A 80 10.68 3.44 7.53
C PRO A 80 11.82 4.42 7.24
N GLN A 81 13.06 4.06 7.58
CA GLN A 81 14.25 4.90 7.34
C GLN A 81 14.51 5.15 5.85
N ALA A 82 14.08 4.23 4.98
CA ALA A 82 14.20 4.38 3.53
C ALA A 82 13.12 5.28 2.91
N TRP A 83 12.20 5.82 3.72
CA TRP A 83 11.05 6.59 3.27
C TRP A 83 11.07 8.00 3.86
N PRO A 84 11.74 8.97 3.19
CA PRO A 84 11.83 10.36 3.68
C PRO A 84 10.46 11.02 3.91
N GLN A 85 9.43 10.55 3.21
CA GLN A 85 8.07 11.06 3.32
C GLN A 85 7.19 10.31 4.33
N ALA A 86 7.67 9.22 4.96
CA ALA A 86 6.87 8.38 5.87
C ALA A 86 6.17 9.20 6.94
N GLN A 87 6.92 10.05 7.65
CA GLN A 87 6.39 10.95 8.68
C GLN A 87 5.28 11.86 8.16
N ARG A 88 5.43 12.41 6.96
CA ARG A 88 4.42 13.27 6.33
C ARG A 88 3.18 12.47 5.93
N LEU A 89 3.36 11.26 5.40
CA LEU A 89 2.28 10.38 4.98
C LEU A 89 1.49 9.84 6.19
N LEU A 90 2.16 9.50 7.28
CA LEU A 90 1.54 9.12 8.55
C LEU A 90 0.74 10.28 9.14
N ARG A 91 1.26 11.51 9.08
CA ARG A 91 0.49 12.71 9.44
C ARG A 91 -0.72 12.93 8.55
N TRP A 92 -0.64 12.59 7.27
CA TRP A 92 -1.75 12.71 6.34
C TRP A 92 -2.81 11.62 6.54
N ALA A 93 -2.43 10.38 6.85
CA ALA A 93 -3.33 9.25 6.95
C ALA A 93 -4.38 9.39 8.08
N LYS A 94 -5.54 8.75 7.90
CA LYS A 94 -6.52 8.47 8.97
C LYS A 94 -6.50 6.98 9.35
N HIS A 95 -6.28 6.12 8.35
CA HIS A 95 -6.11 4.70 8.52
C HIS A 95 -4.76 4.25 7.95
N VAL A 96 -4.07 3.37 8.67
CA VAL A 96 -2.82 2.75 8.22
C VAL A 96 -3.00 1.24 8.19
N VAL A 97 -2.63 0.62 7.08
CA VAL A 97 -2.56 -0.84 6.94
C VAL A 97 -1.10 -1.25 6.82
N LEU A 98 -0.64 -2.04 7.78
CA LEU A 98 0.65 -2.71 7.74
C LEU A 98 0.42 -4.10 7.12
N HIS A 99 0.82 -4.27 5.88
CA HIS A 99 0.60 -5.51 5.12
C HIS A 99 1.92 -6.23 4.94
N ALA A 100 2.08 -7.38 5.58
CA ALA A 100 3.33 -8.13 5.57
C ALA A 100 3.12 -9.61 5.26
N THR A 101 2.15 -9.92 4.39
CA THR A 101 1.80 -11.28 3.98
C THR A 101 1.60 -11.36 2.46
N GLY A 102 1.33 -12.55 1.94
CA GLY A 102 0.94 -12.71 0.54
C GLY A 102 -0.31 -11.89 0.22
N GLY A 103 -0.28 -11.16 -0.89
CA GLY A 103 -1.41 -10.36 -1.32
C GLY A 103 -2.63 -11.23 -1.61
N LYS A 104 -3.80 -10.81 -1.10
CA LYS A 104 -5.10 -11.41 -1.43
C LYS A 104 -6.13 -10.34 -1.76
N PRO A 105 -7.00 -10.54 -2.77
CA PRO A 105 -8.02 -9.56 -3.14
C PRO A 105 -8.83 -9.02 -1.96
N GLU A 106 -9.17 -9.87 -0.99
CA GLU A 106 -9.95 -9.51 0.19
C GLU A 106 -9.24 -8.44 1.03
N HIS A 107 -7.91 -8.52 1.18
CA HIS A 107 -7.11 -7.52 1.88
C HIS A 107 -7.23 -6.14 1.22
N TYR A 108 -7.16 -6.10 -0.10
CA TYR A 108 -7.22 -4.85 -0.87
C TYR A 108 -8.64 -4.31 -1.01
N ALA A 109 -9.65 -5.17 -0.98
CA ALA A 109 -11.05 -4.76 -0.87
C ALA A 109 -11.32 -4.06 0.48
N LEU A 110 -10.78 -4.59 1.58
CA LEU A 110 -10.87 -3.95 2.90
C LEU A 110 -10.16 -2.59 2.93
N ILE A 111 -8.98 -2.47 2.33
CA ILE A 111 -8.28 -1.20 2.17
C ILE A 111 -9.14 -0.19 1.40
N ALA A 112 -9.71 -0.61 0.27
CA ALA A 112 -10.58 0.25 -0.54
C ALA A 112 -11.79 0.72 0.28
N ALA A 113 -12.47 -0.18 0.97
CA ALA A 113 -13.59 0.14 1.85
C ALA A 113 -13.20 1.12 2.97
N ALA A 114 -12.06 0.92 3.62
CA ALA A 114 -11.55 1.82 4.65
C ALA A 114 -11.24 3.22 4.09
N ALA A 115 -10.63 3.29 2.91
CA ALA A 115 -10.35 4.55 2.23
C ALA A 115 -11.64 5.28 1.83
N LEU A 116 -12.64 4.57 1.30
CA LEU A 116 -13.95 5.14 0.94
C LEU A 116 -14.70 5.64 2.18
N ALA A 117 -14.66 4.90 3.30
CA ALA A 117 -15.36 5.27 4.52
C ALA A 117 -14.69 6.43 5.29
N GLN A 118 -13.36 6.50 5.30
CA GLN A 118 -12.62 7.45 6.14
C GLN A 118 -11.86 8.54 5.35
N GLY A 119 -11.71 8.35 4.05
CA GLY A 119 -11.14 9.29 3.09
C GLY A 119 -9.64 9.14 2.84
N ARG A 120 -8.82 8.68 3.80
CA ARG A 120 -7.35 8.65 3.67
C ARG A 120 -6.75 7.38 4.26
N ALA A 121 -6.36 6.46 3.39
CA ALA A 121 -5.67 5.22 3.76
C ALA A 121 -4.21 5.24 3.29
N LEU A 122 -3.31 4.85 4.18
CA LEU A 122 -1.91 4.55 3.86
C LEU A 122 -1.70 3.04 4.04
N VAL A 123 -1.29 2.37 2.98
CA VAL A 123 -0.90 0.96 2.99
C VAL A 123 0.60 0.91 2.90
N ILE A 124 1.20 0.11 3.75
CA ILE A 124 2.63 -0.17 3.74
C ILE A 124 2.73 -1.67 3.50
N GLU A 125 3.13 -2.06 2.30
CA GLU A 125 3.45 -3.44 1.96
C GLU A 125 4.91 -3.67 2.33
N MET A 126 5.20 -4.72 3.09
CA MET A 126 6.54 -4.94 3.63
C MET A 126 6.83 -6.43 3.82
N GLU A 127 8.09 -6.73 4.10
CA GLU A 127 8.45 -8.05 4.61
C GLU A 127 8.05 -8.20 6.09
N ALA A 128 7.67 -9.40 6.52
CA ALA A 128 7.24 -9.67 7.89
C ALA A 128 8.26 -9.21 8.95
N ARG A 129 9.56 -9.37 8.68
CA ARG A 129 10.66 -8.93 9.57
C ARG A 129 10.75 -7.41 9.77
N ARG A 130 10.12 -6.61 8.89
CA ARG A 130 10.09 -5.14 8.96
C ARG A 130 8.87 -4.61 9.70
N HIS A 131 7.89 -5.45 9.99
CA HIS A 131 6.68 -5.07 10.70
C HIS A 131 6.94 -4.35 12.04
N PRO A 132 7.82 -4.83 12.94
CA PRO A 132 8.06 -4.14 14.21
C PRO A 132 8.58 -2.71 14.03
N ALA A 133 9.43 -2.47 13.03
CA ALA A 133 9.98 -1.14 12.76
C ALA A 133 8.90 -0.17 12.25
N TRP A 134 8.04 -0.64 11.34
CA TRP A 134 6.91 0.15 10.85
C TRP A 134 5.84 0.36 11.92
N LEU A 135 5.56 -0.64 12.75
CA LEU A 135 4.61 -0.51 13.86
C LEU A 135 5.09 0.52 14.88
N ALA A 136 6.38 0.51 15.24
CA ALA A 136 6.97 1.50 16.14
C ALA A 136 6.88 2.93 15.54
N GLU A 137 7.13 3.06 14.23
CA GLU A 137 7.01 4.33 13.53
C GLU A 137 5.56 4.86 13.51
N VAL A 138 4.58 3.99 13.23
CA VAL A 138 3.15 4.32 13.28
C VAL A 138 2.71 4.68 14.70
N GLY A 139 3.21 3.97 15.71
CA GLY A 139 2.90 4.17 17.12
C GLY A 139 3.14 5.60 17.62
N ARG A 140 4.12 6.30 17.02
CA ARG A 140 4.42 7.73 17.31
C ARG A 140 3.29 8.69 16.95
N HIS A 141 2.27 8.24 16.20
CA HIS A 141 1.15 9.04 15.73
C HIS A 141 -0.19 8.59 16.34
N LEU A 142 -0.19 7.62 17.25
CA LEU A 142 -1.36 7.25 18.04
C LEU A 142 -1.69 8.36 19.07
N PRO A 143 -2.97 8.51 19.48
CA PRO A 143 -4.14 7.69 19.11
C PRO A 143 -4.84 8.14 17.80
N ARG A 144 -4.27 9.10 17.08
CA ARG A 144 -4.93 9.73 15.92
C ARG A 144 -5.15 8.77 14.73
N LEU A 145 -4.37 7.70 14.65
CA LEU A 145 -4.43 6.72 13.57
C LEU A 145 -5.18 5.45 14.00
N ARG A 146 -5.98 4.92 13.09
CA ARG A 146 -6.47 3.54 13.17
C ARG A 146 -5.49 2.64 12.43
N VAL A 147 -5.03 1.57 13.06
CA VAL A 147 -4.00 0.69 12.50
C VAL A 147 -4.57 -0.72 12.33
N LEU A 148 -4.42 -1.28 11.14
CA LEU A 148 -4.67 -2.69 10.85
C LEU A 148 -3.35 -3.35 10.47
N SER A 149 -3.01 -4.47 11.10
CA SER A 149 -1.86 -5.29 10.71
C SER A 149 -2.36 -6.58 10.07
N ILE A 150 -1.88 -6.88 8.87
CA ILE A 150 -2.15 -8.12 8.15
C ILE A 150 -0.83 -8.86 8.05
N MET A 151 -0.68 -9.91 8.85
CA MET A 151 0.54 -10.70 9.02
C MET A 151 0.34 -12.12 8.49
N PRO A 152 1.42 -12.84 8.16
CA PRO A 152 1.32 -14.25 7.79
C PRO A 152 0.79 -15.06 8.99
N PRO A 153 -0.01 -16.11 8.74
CA PRO A 153 -0.50 -16.97 9.81
C PRO A 153 0.68 -17.58 10.58
N ASN A 154 0.50 -17.77 11.89
CA ASN A 154 1.50 -18.38 12.80
C ASN A 154 2.88 -17.70 12.82
N GLY A 155 2.97 -16.41 12.45
CA GLY A 155 4.25 -15.70 12.40
C GLY A 155 5.18 -16.16 11.27
N GLY A 156 4.60 -16.71 10.19
CA GLY A 156 5.33 -17.08 8.99
C GLY A 156 6.12 -15.92 8.36
N SER A 157 7.05 -16.24 7.45
CA SER A 157 7.83 -15.26 6.72
C SER A 157 7.11 -14.78 5.46
N HIS A 158 7.29 -13.50 5.13
CA HIS A 158 6.90 -12.92 3.83
C HIS A 158 8.04 -12.02 3.34
N PRO A 159 8.42 -12.09 2.04
CA PRO A 159 7.91 -13.01 1.02
C PRO A 159 8.28 -14.48 1.31
N VAL A 160 7.40 -15.41 0.90
CA VAL A 160 7.68 -16.86 0.98
C VAL A 160 8.54 -17.22 -0.22
N ALA A 161 9.63 -17.96 -0.01
CA ALA A 161 10.33 -18.63 -1.12
C ALA A 161 9.49 -19.84 -1.56
N GLY A 162 8.52 -19.63 -2.47
CA GLY A 162 7.64 -20.69 -2.99
C GLY A 162 6.14 -20.36 -2.93
N LEU A 163 5.30 -21.24 -3.49
CA LEU A 163 3.84 -21.07 -3.58
C LEU A 163 3.20 -20.87 -2.19
N PRO A 164 2.17 -20.00 -2.06
CA PRO A 164 1.65 -19.58 -0.76
C PRO A 164 0.94 -20.70 -0.01
N ALA A 165 1.32 -20.91 1.25
CA ALA A 165 0.59 -21.75 2.20
C ALA A 165 -0.69 -21.02 2.69
N GLY A 166 -1.77 -21.77 2.86
CA GLY A 166 -3.11 -21.26 3.22
C GLY A 166 -3.18 -20.39 4.47
N GLU A 167 -4.20 -19.54 4.54
CA GLU A 167 -4.38 -18.51 5.58
C GLU A 167 -5.15 -18.99 6.82
N VAL A 168 -4.84 -18.35 7.95
CA VAL A 168 -5.68 -18.27 9.16
C VAL A 168 -5.93 -16.79 9.44
N LEU A 169 -7.20 -16.38 9.52
CA LEU A 169 -7.62 -15.03 9.94
C LEU A 169 -7.70 -14.99 11.48
N GLN A 170 -7.05 -14.01 12.11
CA GLN A 170 -7.14 -13.73 13.55
C GLN A 170 -7.54 -12.27 13.78
#